data_AF-A0A101DZ15-F1
#
_entry.id   AF-A0A101DZ15-F1
#
_cell.length_a   1.000
_cell.length_b   1.000
_cell.length_c   1.000
_cell.angle_alpha   90.00
_cell.angle_beta   90.00
_cell.angle_gamma   90.00
#
_symmetry.space_group_name_H-M   'P 1'
#
loop_
_entity.id
_entity.type
_entity.pdbx_description
1 polymer ?
#
loop_
_entity_poly.entity_id
_entity_poly.type
_entity_poly.pdbx_seq_one_letter_code
_entity_poly.pdbx_strand_id
1 'polypeptide(L)' 'KNVFPADDLGVRRAVSRLYFNGEIQSAEKVREIARERFGRFARDILFYLFLYDRFFSKKTELV' A
#
# COMPACT_ATOMS: atom_id res chain seq x y z
N LYS A 1 12.07 -14.91 7.25
CA LYS A 1 12.05 -13.43 7.36
C LYS A 1 10.70 -12.95 6.80
N ASN A 2 9.89 -12.20 7.55
CA ASN A 2 8.63 -11.66 7.02
C ASN A 2 8.97 -10.53 6.05
N VAL A 3 8.77 -10.76 4.75
CA VAL A 3 8.97 -9.74 3.71
C VAL A 3 7.62 -9.06 3.48
N PHE A 4 7.58 -7.74 3.60
CA PHE A 4 6.39 -6.96 3.24
C PHE A 4 6.14 -7.07 1.72
N PRO A 5 4.92 -7.40 1.25
CA PRO A 5 4.65 -7.73 -0.15
C PRO A 5 4.53 -6.48 -1.02
N ALA A 6 5.61 -5.73 -1.16
CA ALA A 6 5.63 -4.43 -1.86
C ALA A 6 5.48 -4.52 -3.39
N ASP A 7 5.61 -5.70 -3.98
CA ASP A 7 5.38 -5.93 -5.41
C ASP A 7 3.89 -6.16 -5.74
N ASP A 8 3.04 -6.37 -4.72
CA ASP A 8 1.60 -6.48 -4.89
C ASP A 8 0.99 -5.16 -5.39
N LEU A 9 0.18 -5.22 -6.45
CA LEU A 9 -0.38 -4.03 -7.09
C LEU A 9 -1.35 -3.27 -6.17
N GLY A 10 -2.13 -3.96 -5.35
CA GLY A 10 -3.05 -3.32 -4.41
C GLY A 10 -2.29 -2.59 -3.30
N VAL A 11 -1.23 -3.22 -2.78
CA VAL A 11 -0.33 -2.58 -1.81
C VAL A 11 0.35 -1.36 -2.40
N ARG A 12 0.89 -1.47 -3.63
CA ARG A 12 1.52 -0.33 -4.33
C ARG A 12 0.55 0.82 -4.52
N ARG A 13 -0.67 0.56 -5.00
CA ARG A 13 -1.72 1.58 -5.15
C ARG A 13 -2.09 2.22 -3.83
N ALA A 14 -2.33 1.43 -2.79
CA ALA A 14 -2.71 1.93 -1.47
C ALA A 14 -1.64 2.87 -0.89
N VAL A 15 -0.40 2.42 -0.85
CA VAL A 15 0.72 3.22 -0.33
C VAL A 15 0.94 4.48 -1.17
N SER A 16 0.86 4.36 -2.50
CA SER A 16 1.00 5.50 -3.42
C SER A 16 -0.07 6.56 -3.20
N ARG A 17 -1.33 6.15 -2.99
CA ARG A 17 -2.42 7.08 -2.67
C ARG A 17 -2.25 7.74 -1.31
N LEU A 18 -1.81 7.00 -0.30
CA LEU A 18 -1.69 7.52 1.08
C LEU A 18 -0.50 8.46 1.28
N TYR A 19 0.62 8.20 0.59
CA TYR A 19 1.89 8.88 0.86
C TYR A 19 2.47 9.66 -0.33
N PHE A 20 1.93 9.48 -1.54
CA PHE A 20 2.50 10.02 -2.79
C PHE A 20 1.44 10.58 -3.74
N ASN A 21 0.33 11.11 -3.20
CA ASN A 21 -0.75 11.73 -3.99
C ASN A 21 -1.29 10.86 -5.15
N GLY A 22 -1.18 9.53 -5.04
CA GLY A 22 -1.65 8.58 -6.05
C GLY A 22 -0.64 8.22 -7.13
N GLU A 23 0.54 8.86 -7.18
CA GLU A 23 1.59 8.49 -8.13
C GLU A 23 2.19 7.13 -7.78
N ILE A 24 2.09 6.15 -8.69
CA ILE A 24 2.50 4.77 -8.44
C ILE A 24 4.01 4.68 -8.22
N GLN A 25 4.38 4.36 -6.99
CA GLN A 25 5.78 4.20 -6.59
C GLN A 25 6.33 2.81 -6.92
N SER A 26 7.65 2.71 -7.00
CA SER A 26 8.36 1.43 -7.15
C SER A 26 8.18 0.54 -5.91
N ALA A 27 8.31 -0.78 -6.09
CA ALA A 27 8.24 -1.72 -4.97
C ALA A 27 9.34 -1.45 -3.92
N GLU A 28 10.51 -0.98 -4.35
CA GLU A 28 11.58 -0.58 -3.43
C GLU A 28 11.14 0.59 -2.54
N LYS A 29 10.56 1.64 -3.11
CA LYS A 29 10.07 2.78 -2.32
C LYS A 29 8.95 2.38 -1.37
N VAL A 30 8.08 1.46 -1.78
CA VAL A 30 7.03 0.90 -0.91
C VAL A 30 7.65 0.08 0.25
N ARG A 31 8.72 -0.69 0.01
CA ARG A 31 9.46 -1.39 1.09
C ARG A 31 10.11 -0.41 2.06
N GLU A 32 10.61 0.73 1.59
CA GLU A 32 11.14 1.80 2.44
C GLU A 32 10.04 2.35 3.37
N ILE A 33 8.88 2.75 2.82
CA ILE A 33 7.75 3.23 3.62
C ILE A 33 7.29 2.18 4.64
N ALA A 34 7.20 0.92 4.25
CA ALA A 34 6.81 -0.13 5.18
C ALA A 34 7.79 -0.29 6.35
N ARG A 35 9.10 -0.16 6.08
CA ARG A 35 10.13 -0.21 7.14
C ARG A 35 10.07 1.01 8.06
N GLU A 36 9.94 2.20 7.49
CA GLU A 36 9.99 3.47 8.23
C GLU A 36 8.72 3.77 9.02
N ARG A 37 7.55 3.45 8.46
CA ARG A 37 6.25 3.85 9.01
C ARG A 37 5.53 2.70 9.73
N PHE A 38 5.63 1.47 9.23
CA PHE A 38 4.84 0.36 9.75
C PHE A 38 5.60 -0.45 10.81
N GLY A 39 6.91 -0.63 10.61
CA GLY A 39 7.79 -1.32 11.55
C GLY A 39 7.25 -2.70 11.93
N ARG A 40 7.13 -2.98 13.23
CA ARG A 40 6.65 -4.27 13.75
C ARG A 40 5.19 -4.60 13.38
N PHE A 41 4.40 -3.59 13.01
CA PHE A 41 2.97 -3.72 12.69
C PHE A 41 2.71 -3.90 11.20
N ALA A 42 3.75 -4.10 10.38
CA ALA A 42 3.61 -4.21 8.92
C ALA A 42 2.63 -5.30 8.46
N ARG A 43 2.49 -6.39 9.23
CA ARG A 43 1.53 -7.46 8.95
C ARG A 43 0.08 -7.00 9.17
N ASP A 44 -0.17 -6.29 10.27
CA ASP A 44 -1.52 -5.84 10.61
C ASP A 44 -1.96 -4.72 9.66
N ILE A 45 -1.04 -3.79 9.35
CA ILE A 45 -1.27 -2.70 8.41
C ILE A 45 -1.58 -3.21 6.99
N LEU A 46 -0.95 -4.31 6.57
CA LEU A 46 -1.19 -4.91 5.25
C LEU A 46 -2.68 -5.19 4.99
N PHE A 47 -3.40 -5.70 5.99
CA PHE A 47 -4.84 -5.93 5.88
C PHE A 47 -5.61 -4.63 5.59
N TYR A 48 -5.28 -3.54 6.27
CA TYR A 48 -5.92 -2.23 6.06
C TYR A 48 -5.57 -1.61 4.71
N LEU A 49 -4.35 -1.84 4.19
CA LEU A 49 -3.98 -1.40 2.85
C LEU A 49 -4.84 -2.08 1.78
N PHE A 50 -5.14 -3.37 1.92
CA PHE A 50 -6.04 -4.07 1.00
C PHE A 50 -7.49 -3.56 1.09
N LEU A 51 -8.00 -3.32 2.29
CA LEU A 51 -9.34 -2.73 2.45
C LEU A 51 -9.42 -1.34 1.83
N TYR A 52 -8.41 -0.50 2.04
CA TYR A 52 -8.30 0.83 1.46
C TYR A 52 -8.28 0.77 -0.08
N ASP A 53 -7.42 -0.05 -0.67
CA ASP A 53 -7.36 -0.18 -2.12
C ASP A 53 -8.69 -0.66 -2.72
N ARG A 54 -9.37 -1.61 -2.07
CA ARG A 54 -10.68 -2.10 -2.53
C ARG A 54 -11.77 -1.03 -2.45
N PHE A 55 -11.80 -0.22 -1.40
CA PHE A 55 -12.77 0.87 -1.28
C PHE A 55 -12.58 1.91 -2.40
N PHE A 56 -11.33 2.33 -2.65
CA PHE A 56 -11.06 3.37 -3.64
C PHE A 56 -11.11 2.87 -5.09
N SER A 57 -10.77 1.60 -5.35
CA SER A 57 -10.90 1.05 -6.71
C SER A 57 -12.36 1.01 -7.17
N LYS A 58 -13.29 0.71 -6.26
CA LYS A 58 -14.74 0.79 -6.56
C LYS A 58 -15.24 2.21 -6.78
N LYS A 59 -14.66 3.21 -6.10
CA LYS A 59 -15.08 4.60 -6.25
C LYS A 59 -14.72 5.15 -7.63
N THR A 60 -13.61 4.70 -8.23
CA THR A 60 -13.21 5.08 -9.59
C THR A 60 -14.13 4.49 -10.67
N GLU A 61 -14.81 3.37 -10.40
CA GLU A 61 -15.75 2.73 -11.33
C GLU A 61 -17.16 3.37 -11.31
N LEU A 62 -17.44 4.23 -10.32
CA LEU A 62 -18.74 4.86 -10.10
C LEU A 62 -18.77 6.35 -10.53
N VAL A 63 -17.70 6.83 -11.17
CA VAL A 63 -17.58 8.20 -11.71
C VAL A 63 -17.50 8.13 -13.23
#